data_AF-A0A842N693-F1
#
_entry.id   AF-A0A842N693-F1
#
_cell.length_a   1.000
_cell.length_b   1.000
_cell.length_c   1.000
_cell.angle_alpha   90.00
_cell.angle_beta   90.00
_cell.angle_gamma   90.00
#
_symmetry.space_group_name_H-M   'P 1'
#
loop_
_entity.id
_entity.type
_entity.pdbx_description
1 polymer ?
#
loop_
_entity_poly.entity_id
_entity_poly.type
_entity_poly.pdbx_seq_one_letter_code
_entity_poly.pdbx_strand_id
1 'polypeptide(L)'
;MAITELITTNPKTALIVISAGITLISTLVTNWLTDQKHLKSLKVRQKELSKKMKTAKPGEKLFEELQSEMLKISGVMMKSQFKPMLVTIVPFLLLFSWLRSVYVPLMGNSWIWYYIIGSIIFSSIYRKLFKMA
;
A
#
# COMPACT_ATOMS: atom_id res chain seq x y z
N MET A 1 -21.17 -19.65 13.39
CA MET A 1 -20.59 -20.32 14.57
C MET A 1 -19.19 -20.87 14.32
N ALA A 2 -18.86 -21.41 13.15
CA ALA A 2 -17.50 -21.94 12.87
C ALA A 2 -16.36 -20.89 12.88
N ILE A 3 -16.60 -19.67 12.38
CA ILE A 3 -15.55 -18.64 12.29
C ILE A 3 -15.13 -18.14 13.68
N THR A 4 -16.09 -17.95 14.58
CA THR A 4 -15.83 -17.49 15.95
C THR A 4 -15.10 -18.55 16.76
N GLU A 5 -15.45 -19.83 16.59
CA GLU A 5 -14.75 -20.94 17.24
C GLU A 5 -13.29 -21.04 16.77
N LEU A 6 -13.04 -20.96 15.46
CA LEU A 6 -11.68 -20.98 14.89
C LEU A 6 -10.81 -19.83 15.43
N ILE A 7 -11.41 -18.63 15.58
CA ILE A 7 -10.73 -17.45 16.15
C ILE A 7 -10.37 -17.68 17.63
N THR A 8 -11.24 -18.33 18.40
CA THR A 8 -10.97 -18.60 19.82
C THR A 8 -9.97 -19.73 20.03
N THR A 9 -9.97 -20.77 19.18
CA THR A 9 -9.06 -21.91 19.31
C THR A 9 -7.65 -21.57 18.82
N ASN A 10 -7.51 -20.82 17.72
CA ASN A 10 -6.21 -20.45 17.14
C ASN A 10 -6.19 -18.99 16.66
N PRO A 11 -6.18 -18.01 17.58
CA PRO A 11 -6.35 -16.60 17.23
C PRO A 11 -5.26 -16.07 16.29
N LYS A 12 -4.02 -16.54 16.43
CA LYS A 12 -2.90 -16.16 15.54
C LYS A 12 -3.12 -16.59 14.10
N THR A 13 -3.47 -17.86 13.88
CA THR A 13 -3.66 -18.42 12.54
C THR A 13 -4.87 -17.81 11.85
N ALA A 14 -5.97 -17.63 12.60
CA ALA A 14 -7.16 -16.95 12.09
C ALA A 14 -6.85 -15.51 11.66
N LEU A 15 -6.06 -14.77 12.44
CA LEU A 15 -5.66 -13.40 12.11
C LEU A 15 -4.80 -13.34 10.84
N ILE A 16 -3.89 -14.31 10.64
CA ILE A 16 -3.07 -14.40 9.43
C ILE A 16 -3.96 -14.62 8.20
N VAL A 17 -4.91 -15.55 8.25
CA VAL A 17 -5.84 -15.83 7.14
C VAL A 17 -6.71 -14.62 6.83
N ILE A 18 -7.25 -13.95 7.86
CA ILE A 18 -8.04 -12.72 7.70
C ILE A 18 -7.18 -11.61 7.08
N SER A 19 -5.94 -11.44 7.55
CA SER A 19 -5.02 -10.43 7.02
C SER A 19 -4.70 -10.68 5.54
N ALA A 20 -4.57 -11.95 5.12
CA ALA A 20 -4.36 -12.31 3.72
C ALA A 20 -5.55 -11.91 2.85
N GLY A 21 -6.78 -12.24 3.27
CA GLY A 21 -8.00 -11.87 2.54
C GLY A 21 -8.21 -10.36 2.44
N ILE A 22 -8.03 -9.63 3.55
CA ILE A 22 -8.13 -8.17 3.56
C ILE A 22 -7.08 -7.54 2.65
N THR A 23 -5.83 -8.02 2.75
CA THR A 23 -4.73 -7.50 1.92
C THR A 23 -4.98 -7.78 0.44
N LEU A 24 -5.54 -8.94 0.10
CA LEU A 24 -5.91 -9.29 -1.28
C LEU A 24 -6.96 -8.32 -1.83
N ILE A 25 -8.05 -8.10 -1.10
CA ILE A 25 -9.14 -7.18 -1.51
C ILE A 25 -8.60 -5.77 -1.67
N SER A 26 -7.87 -5.26 -0.67
CA SER A 26 -7.27 -3.92 -0.72
C SER A 26 -6.32 -3.75 -1.91
N THR A 27 -5.54 -4.80 -2.20
CA THR A 27 -4.61 -4.84 -3.33
C THR A 27 -5.38 -4.80 -4.66
N LEU A 28 -6.45 -5.58 -4.81
CA LEU A 28 -7.31 -5.56 -6.01
C LEU A 28 -7.99 -4.21 -6.22
N VAL A 29 -8.54 -3.61 -5.15
CA VAL A 29 -9.16 -2.27 -5.19
C VAL A 29 -8.13 -1.24 -5.64
N THR A 30 -6.92 -1.28 -5.07
CA THR A 30 -5.83 -0.37 -5.46
C THR A 30 -5.43 -0.57 -6.92
N ASN A 31 -5.35 -1.82 -7.38
CA ASN A 31 -5.03 -2.13 -8.78
C ASN A 31 -6.07 -1.55 -9.74
N TRP A 32 -7.34 -1.69 -9.38
CA TRP A 32 -8.45 -1.26 -10.21
C TRP A 32 -8.61 0.27 -10.23
N LEU A 33 -8.40 0.92 -9.09
CA LEU A 33 -8.53 2.38 -8.96
C LEU A 33 -7.33 3.16 -9.49
N THR A 34 -6.22 2.48 -9.80
CA THR A 34 -4.96 3.14 -10.18
C THR A 34 -4.52 2.70 -11.58
N ASP A 35 -4.19 3.67 -12.44
CA ASP A 35 -3.63 3.37 -13.75
C ASP A 35 -2.16 2.89 -13.63
N GLN A 36 -1.99 1.57 -13.63
CA GLN A 36 -0.69 0.91 -13.53
C GLN A 36 0.22 1.21 -14.71
N LYS A 37 -0.31 1.43 -15.93
CA LYS A 37 0.51 1.76 -17.11
C LYS A 37 1.05 3.18 -16.98
N HIS A 38 0.18 4.12 -16.59
CA HIS A 38 0.57 5.50 -16.35
C HIS A 38 1.63 5.59 -15.23
N LEU A 39 1.42 4.93 -14.09
CA LEU A 39 2.42 4.90 -13.02
C LEU A 39 3.78 4.34 -13.46
N LYS A 40 3.79 3.27 -14.27
CA LYS A 40 5.04 2.73 -14.84
C LYS A 40 5.76 3.76 -15.71
N SER A 41 5.03 4.47 -16.59
CA SER A 41 5.63 5.54 -17.40
C SER A 41 6.19 6.69 -16.56
N LEU A 42 5.49 7.09 -15.49
CA LEU A 42 5.96 8.14 -14.58
C LEU A 42 7.23 7.71 -13.84
N LYS A 43 7.33 6.46 -13.39
CA LYS A 43 8.54 5.92 -12.76
C LYS A 43 9.72 5.86 -13.72
N VAL A 44 9.49 5.51 -14.99
CA VAL A 44 10.55 5.55 -16.03
C VAL A 44 11.03 6.99 -16.22
N ARG A 45 10.11 7.93 -16.39
CA ARG A 45 10.45 9.35 -16.56
C ARG A 45 11.16 9.92 -15.33
N GLN A 46 10.73 9.57 -14.12
CA GLN A 46 11.40 9.97 -12.89
C GLN A 46 12.86 9.50 -12.87
N LYS A 47 13.14 8.24 -13.26
CA LYS A 47 14.51 7.71 -13.37
C LYS A 47 15.34 8.45 -14.42
N GLU A 48 14.75 8.82 -15.56
CA GLU A 48 15.42 9.63 -16.58
C GLU A 48 15.80 11.02 -16.05
N LEU A 49 14.86 11.71 -15.39
CA LEU A 49 15.12 13.01 -14.77
C LEU A 49 16.21 12.91 -13.70
N SER A 50 16.17 11.88 -12.85
CA SER A 50 17.23 11.64 -11.86
C SER A 50 18.60 11.42 -12.51
N LYS A 51 18.68 10.79 -13.68
CA LYS A 51 19.95 10.67 -14.42
C LYS A 51 20.40 12.01 -14.98
N LYS A 52 19.51 12.80 -15.57
CA LYS A 52 19.83 14.13 -16.13
C LYS A 52 20.25 15.14 -15.07
N MET A 53 19.67 15.07 -13.87
CA MET A 53 20.08 15.91 -12.74
C MET A 53 21.48 15.59 -12.23
N LYS A 54 22.00 14.36 -12.41
CA LYS A 54 23.39 14.03 -12.05
C LYS A 54 24.41 14.69 -12.97
N THR A 55 24.01 15.01 -14.21
CA THR A 55 24.86 15.66 -15.20
C THR A 55 24.70 17.19 -15.21
N ALA A 56 23.61 17.72 -14.64
CA ALA A 56 23.37 19.16 -14.51
C ALA A 56 23.92 19.68 -13.18
N LYS A 57 24.51 20.88 -13.17
CA LYS A 57 25.03 21.47 -11.92
C LYS A 57 23.90 22.15 -11.14
N PRO A 58 23.88 22.03 -9.80
CA PRO A 58 22.96 22.82 -8.97
C PRO A 58 23.09 24.32 -9.25
N GLY A 59 21.97 25.02 -9.41
CA GLY A 59 21.93 26.46 -9.70
C GLY A 59 21.96 26.83 -11.18
N GLU A 60 22.11 25.86 -12.10
CA GLU A 60 21.86 26.09 -13.52
C GLU A 60 20.34 26.09 -13.80
N LYS A 61 19.91 26.92 -14.76
CA LYS A 61 18.51 26.96 -15.23
C LYS A 61 17.99 25.57 -15.62
N LEU A 62 18.84 24.76 -16.25
CA LEU A 62 18.54 23.37 -16.62
C LEU A 62 18.26 22.49 -15.39
N PHE A 63 19.01 22.67 -14.30
CA PHE A 63 18.79 21.92 -13.06
C PHE A 63 17.45 22.28 -12.42
N GLU A 64 17.11 23.56 -12.37
CA GLU A 64 15.82 24.03 -11.84
C GLU A 64 14.64 23.49 -12.67
N GLU A 65 14.75 23.49 -14.00
CA GLU A 65 13.75 22.92 -14.89
C GLU A 65 13.55 21.41 -14.64
N LEU A 66 14.64 20.64 -14.51
CA LEU A 66 14.59 19.21 -14.22
C LEU A 66 14.00 18.92 -12.83
N GLN A 67 14.34 19.72 -11.82
CA GLN A 67 13.81 19.60 -10.48
C GLN A 67 12.30 19.91 -10.47
N SER A 68 11.87 20.97 -11.16
CA SER A 68 10.45 21.33 -11.31
C SER A 68 9.66 20.21 -11.99
N GLU A 69 10.19 19.61 -13.06
CA GLU A 69 9.55 18.47 -13.72
C GLU A 69 9.45 17.25 -12.79
N MET A 70 10.51 16.98 -11.99
CA MET A 70 10.48 15.91 -10.99
C MET A 70 9.41 16.14 -9.90
N LEU A 71 9.25 17.38 -9.44
CA LEU A 71 8.21 17.75 -8.48
C LEU A 71 6.81 17.55 -9.09
N LYS A 72 6.60 17.97 -10.35
CA LYS A 72 5.34 17.76 -11.07
C LYS A 72 4.99 16.27 -11.17
N ILE A 73 5.95 15.43 -11.59
CA ILE A 73 5.75 13.98 -11.69
C ILE A 73 5.45 13.36 -10.33
N SER A 74 6.17 13.79 -9.29
CA SER A 74 5.91 13.35 -7.91
C SER A 74 4.50 13.72 -7.45
N GLY A 75 4.04 14.93 -7.77
CA GLY A 75 2.68 15.37 -7.49
C GLY A 75 1.60 14.55 -8.23
N VAL A 76 1.84 14.19 -9.50
CA VAL A 76 0.92 13.34 -10.28
C VAL A 76 0.86 11.91 -9.71
N MET A 77 2.01 11.32 -9.38
CA MET A 77 2.07 10.00 -8.74
C MET A 77 1.36 10.00 -7.39
N MET A 78 1.60 11.04 -6.58
CA MET A 78 0.95 11.21 -5.29
C MET A 78 -0.58 11.29 -5.47
N LYS A 79 -1.09 12.15 -6.35
CA LYS A 79 -2.53 12.24 -6.66
C LYS A 79 -3.13 10.91 -7.12
N SER A 80 -2.38 10.15 -7.94
CA SER A 80 -2.79 8.83 -8.40
C SER A 80 -2.94 7.82 -7.25
N GLN A 81 -2.17 7.98 -6.17
CA GLN A 81 -2.24 7.16 -4.95
C GLN A 81 -3.28 7.68 -3.94
N PHE A 82 -3.63 8.97 -3.98
CA PHE A 82 -4.61 9.55 -3.05
C PHE A 82 -6.01 8.96 -3.22
N LYS A 83 -6.47 8.78 -4.47
CA LYS A 83 -7.79 8.20 -4.75
C LYS A 83 -7.98 6.80 -4.14
N PRO A 84 -7.10 5.80 -4.40
CA PRO A 84 -7.24 4.50 -3.77
C PRO A 84 -7.05 4.55 -2.26
N MET A 85 -6.18 5.42 -1.73
CA MET A 85 -6.01 5.59 -0.28
C MET A 85 -7.31 6.03 0.40
N LEU A 86 -8.02 7.04 -0.14
CA LEU A 86 -9.30 7.51 0.43
C LEU A 86 -10.41 6.47 0.32
N VAL A 87 -10.43 5.68 -0.76
CA VAL A 87 -11.43 4.61 -0.91
C VAL A 87 -11.14 3.45 0.04
N THR A 88 -9.87 3.16 0.32
CA THR A 88 -9.46 2.05 1.19
C THR A 88 -9.45 2.41 2.68
N ILE A 89 -9.31 3.68 3.05
CA ILE A 89 -9.23 4.07 4.47
C ILE A 89 -10.55 3.82 5.22
N VAL A 90 -11.69 4.11 4.60
CA VAL A 90 -13.01 3.90 5.21
C VAL A 90 -13.26 2.43 5.57
N PRO A 91 -13.15 1.47 4.63
CA PRO A 91 -13.29 0.06 4.96
C PRO A 91 -12.18 -0.43 5.90
N PHE A 92 -10.96 0.10 5.79
CA PHE A 92 -9.87 -0.26 6.70
C PHE A 92 -10.18 0.12 8.14
N LEU A 93 -10.73 1.32 8.39
CA LEU A 93 -11.11 1.76 9.74
C LEU A 93 -12.23 0.90 10.34
N LEU A 94 -13.25 0.55 9.55
CA LEU A 94 -14.33 -0.35 9.99
C LEU A 94 -13.78 -1.74 10.33
N LEU A 95 -12.96 -2.32 9.45
CA LEU A 95 -12.30 -3.61 9.68
C LEU A 95 -11.40 -3.57 10.92
N PHE A 96 -10.64 -2.50 11.10
CA PHE A 96 -9.73 -2.33 12.22
C PHE A 96 -10.47 -2.21 13.55
N SER A 97 -11.61 -1.49 13.58
CA SER A 97 -12.48 -1.40 14.75
C SER A 97 -13.01 -2.78 15.17
N TRP A 98 -13.49 -3.57 14.19
CA TRP A 98 -13.97 -4.91 14.44
C TRP A 98 -12.84 -5.86 14.90
N LEU A 99 -11.70 -5.88 14.21
CA LEU A 99 -10.53 -6.67 14.61
C LEU A 99 -10.08 -6.34 16.03
N ARG A 100 -10.07 -5.06 16.41
CA ARG A 100 -9.75 -4.64 17.77
C ARG A 100 -10.71 -5.23 18.80
N SER A 101 -12.02 -5.17 18.54
CA SER A 101 -13.03 -5.71 19.47
C SER A 101 -12.89 -7.22 19.70
N VAL A 102 -12.45 -7.96 18.69
CA VAL A 102 -12.28 -9.42 18.74
C VAL A 102 -10.93 -9.83 19.34
N TYR A 103 -9.84 -9.18 18.95
CA TYR A 103 -8.48 -9.65 19.27
C TYR A 103 -7.86 -9.00 20.50
N VAL A 104 -8.32 -7.82 20.93
CA VAL A 104 -7.84 -7.22 22.19
C VAL A 104 -8.15 -8.10 23.40
N PRO A 105 -9.37 -8.66 23.56
CA PRO A 105 -9.66 -9.58 24.66
C PRO A 105 -8.86 -10.89 24.60
N LEU A 106 -8.48 -11.36 23.40
CA LEU A 106 -7.80 -12.65 23.20
C LEU A 106 -6.27 -12.55 23.34
N MET A 107 -5.67 -11.45 22.92
CA MET A 107 -4.21 -11.34 22.73
C MET A 107 -3.61 -10.01 23.24
N GLY A 108 -4.40 -9.18 23.95
CA GLY A 108 -3.97 -7.85 24.38
C GLY A 108 -3.66 -6.95 23.18
N ASN A 109 -2.73 -5.99 23.29
CA ASN A 109 -2.36 -5.12 22.16
C ASN A 109 -1.44 -5.78 21.12
N SER A 110 -0.91 -6.98 21.40
CA SER A 110 0.09 -7.63 20.54
C SER A 110 -0.46 -8.09 19.19
N TRP A 111 -1.78 -8.26 19.05
CA TRP A 111 -2.44 -8.65 17.79
C TRP A 111 -2.08 -7.73 16.61
N ILE A 112 -1.86 -6.44 16.87
CA ILE A 112 -1.56 -5.46 15.83
C ILE A 112 -0.26 -5.80 15.08
N TRP A 113 0.74 -6.34 15.78
CA TRP A 113 2.02 -6.72 15.18
C TRP A 113 1.87 -7.93 14.25
N TYR A 114 1.08 -8.93 14.67
CA TYR A 114 0.79 -10.08 13.82
C TYR A 114 0.03 -9.67 12.56
N TYR A 115 -0.93 -8.76 12.68
CA TYR A 115 -1.65 -8.20 11.54
C TYR A 115 -0.72 -7.41 10.59
N ILE A 116 0.10 -6.49 11.13
CA ILE A 116 1.02 -5.67 10.33
C ILE A 116 2.02 -6.56 9.59
N ILE A 117 2.71 -7.46 10.30
CA ILE A 117 3.74 -8.32 9.69
C ILE A 117 3.12 -9.22 8.62
N GLY A 118 1.97 -9.86 8.92
CA GLY A 118 1.25 -10.67 7.95
C GLY A 118 0.86 -9.87 6.71
N SER A 119 0.25 -8.70 6.91
CA SER A 119 -0.20 -7.84 5.81
C SER A 119 0.95 -7.36 4.91
N ILE A 120 2.13 -7.06 5.46
CA ILE A 120 3.31 -6.63 4.68
C ILE A 120 3.80 -7.78 3.77
N ILE A 121 3.88 -9.00 4.32
CA ILE A 121 4.31 -10.18 3.57
C ILE A 121 3.33 -10.46 2.43
N PHE A 122 2.02 -10.56 2.73
CA PHE A 122 1.00 -10.81 1.71
C PHE A 122 0.92 -9.69 0.68
N SER A 123 1.03 -8.43 1.11
CA SER A 123 1.08 -7.26 0.22
C SER A 123 2.22 -7.37 -0.77
N SER A 124 3.40 -7.79 -0.32
CA SER A 124 4.56 -7.99 -1.19
C SER A 124 4.34 -9.11 -2.21
N ILE A 125 3.71 -10.21 -1.78
CA ILE A 125 3.36 -11.33 -2.65
C ILE A 125 2.33 -10.89 -3.71
N TYR A 126 1.23 -10.27 -3.30
CA TYR A 126 0.16 -9.87 -4.22
C TYR A 126 0.61 -8.81 -5.22
N ARG A 127 1.40 -7.81 -4.79
CA ARG A 127 1.95 -6.81 -5.73
C ARG A 127 2.80 -7.45 -6.83
N LYS A 128 3.59 -8.48 -6.49
CA LYS A 128 4.37 -9.24 -7.47
C LYS A 128 3.46 -10.07 -8.38
N LEU A 129 2.49 -10.79 -7.81
CA LEU A 129 1.54 -11.62 -8.58
C LEU A 129 0.73 -10.79 -9.59
N PHE A 130 0.24 -9.62 -9.19
CA PHE A 130 -0.54 -8.73 -10.04
C PHE A 130 0.29 -7.77 -10.90
N LYS A 131 1.64 -7.87 -10.88
CA LYS A 131 2.57 -7.03 -11.64
C LYS A 131 2.31 -5.53 -11.48
N MET A 132 2.01 -5.11 -10.25
CA MET A 132 1.73 -3.71 -9.92
C MET A 132 2.98 -2.84 -10.10
N ALA A 133 2.74 -1.56 -10.40
CA ALA A 133 3.77 -0.58 -10.70
C ALA A 133 4.68 -0.27 -9.53
#